data_AF-A0A4Y6PS96-F1
#
_entry.id   AF-A0A4Y6PS96-F1
#
_cell.length_a   1.000
_cell.length_b   1.000
_cell.length_c   1.000
_cell.angle_alpha   90.00
_cell.angle_beta   90.00
_cell.angle_gamma   90.00
#
_symmetry.space_group_name_H-M   'P 1'
#
loop_
_entity.id
_entity.type
_entity.pdbx_description
1 polymer ?
#
loop_
_entity_poly.entity_id
_entity_poly.type
_entity_poly.pdbx_seq_one_letter_code
_entity_poly.pdbx_strand_id
1 'polypeptide(L)'
;MPGWMASLHIIGIILWMGGLFMLTRHVGTHVSRETGVDEDLKVYESKSYYMGVLPGFFLTLATGLYALFLNPKIYLSVDEGVWGSTFHVKLMLVFILIVADQFFHQRMRRFHNKGDGKRKLFMAIHGIVGLCFIIIVFLMKGRYLA
;
A
#
# COMPACT_ATOMS: atom_id res chain seq x y z
N MET A 1 -2.22 -16.36 -14.30
CA MET A 1 -1.99 -15.01 -14.88
C MET A 1 -0.82 -15.10 -15.84
N PRO A 2 -0.86 -14.49 -17.04
CA PRO A 2 0.28 -14.47 -17.96
C PRO A 2 1.55 -13.90 -17.29
N GLY A 3 2.74 -14.38 -17.67
CA GLY A 3 4.00 -14.02 -17.01
C GLY A 3 4.26 -12.52 -16.97
N TRP A 4 4.05 -11.82 -18.09
CA TRP A 4 4.24 -10.37 -18.18
C TRP A 4 3.28 -9.57 -17.27
N MET A 5 2.06 -10.05 -17.07
CA MET A 5 1.08 -9.44 -16.17
C MET A 5 1.49 -9.60 -14.71
N ALA A 6 2.03 -10.78 -14.34
CA ALA A 6 2.57 -10.99 -13.00
C ALA A 6 3.76 -10.05 -12.72
N SER A 7 4.63 -9.83 -13.71
CA SER A 7 5.72 -8.85 -13.61
C SER A 7 5.20 -7.43 -13.37
N LEU A 8 4.19 -6.99 -14.14
CA LEU A 8 3.57 -5.68 -13.93
C LEU A 8 2.91 -5.54 -12.56
N HIS A 9 2.26 -6.59 -12.05
CA HIS A 9 1.68 -6.59 -10.71
C HIS A 9 2.75 -6.40 -9.64
N ILE A 10 3.88 -7.12 -9.73
CA ILE A 10 5.00 -7.00 -8.80
C ILE A 10 5.62 -5.58 -8.87
N ILE A 11 5.82 -5.05 -10.07
CA ILE A 11 6.31 -3.66 -10.25
C ILE A 11 5.37 -2.67 -9.58
N GLY A 12 4.05 -2.82 -9.77
CA GLY A 12 3.03 -2.01 -9.11
C GLY A 12 3.16 -2.07 -7.58
N ILE A 13 3.28 -3.28 -7.02
CA ILE A 13 3.41 -3.47 -5.56
C ILE A 13 4.66 -2.77 -5.04
N ILE A 14 5.80 -2.90 -5.74
CA ILE A 14 7.07 -2.27 -5.34
C ILE A 14 6.93 -0.75 -5.33
N LEU A 15 6.35 -0.15 -6.38
CA LEU A 15 6.14 1.29 -6.46
C LEU A 15 5.19 1.78 -5.36
N TRP A 16 4.09 1.05 -5.14
CA TRP A 16 3.09 1.41 -4.14
C TRP A 16 3.63 1.29 -2.71
N MET A 17 4.09 0.09 -2.32
CA MET A 17 4.55 -0.19 -0.95
C MET A 17 5.88 0.52 -0.65
N GLY A 18 6.84 0.46 -1.57
CA GLY A 18 8.13 1.13 -1.41
C GLY A 18 7.97 2.64 -1.27
N GLY A 19 7.12 3.24 -2.10
CA GLY A 19 6.82 4.67 -2.01
C GLY A 19 6.06 5.04 -0.73
N LEU A 20 5.10 4.23 -0.27
CA LEU A 20 4.42 4.45 1.01
C LEU A 20 5.37 4.37 2.21
N PHE A 21 6.27 3.39 2.27
CA PHE A 21 7.25 3.29 3.34
C PHE A 21 8.18 4.50 3.39
N MET A 22 8.65 4.93 2.22
CA MET A 22 9.50 6.10 2.08
C MET A 22 8.75 7.37 2.56
N LEU A 23 7.54 7.60 2.04
CA LEU A 23 6.78 8.81 2.32
C LEU A 23 6.29 8.89 3.77
N THR A 24 5.76 7.80 4.33
CA THR A 24 5.31 7.79 5.74
C THR A 24 6.45 8.11 6.70
N ARG A 25 7.67 7.65 6.39
CA ARG A 25 8.87 8.00 7.16
C ARG A 25 9.26 9.47 6.96
N HIS A 26 9.34 9.93 5.71
CA HIS A 26 9.75 11.30 5.37
C HIS A 26 8.79 12.34 5.94
N VAL A 27 7.48 12.20 5.70
CA VAL A 27 6.46 13.12 6.24
C VAL A 27 6.46 13.09 7.76
N GLY A 28 6.62 11.90 8.37
CA GLY A 28 6.73 11.79 9.83
C GLY A 28 7.92 12.58 10.40
N THR A 29 9.07 12.56 9.72
CA THR A 29 10.22 13.38 10.11
C THR A 29 10.02 14.87 9.83
N HIS A 30 9.39 15.23 8.71
CA HIS A 30 9.09 16.60 8.31
C HIS A 30 8.18 17.29 9.34
N VAL A 31 7.11 16.61 9.77
CA VAL A 31 6.17 17.08 10.81
C VAL A 31 6.84 17.37 12.15
N SER A 32 8.02 16.81 12.41
CA SER A 32 8.74 16.96 13.68
C SER A 32 9.71 18.14 13.69
N ARG A 33 9.80 18.89 12.58
CA ARG A 33 10.70 20.05 12.47
C ARG A 33 10.10 21.25 13.18
N GLU A 34 10.95 21.99 13.90
CA GLU A 34 10.57 23.20 14.64
C GLU A 34 10.20 24.36 13.72
N THR A 35 10.76 24.39 12.51
CA THR A 35 10.53 25.44 11.50
C THR A 35 9.15 25.38 10.83
N GLY A 36 8.33 24.37 11.15
CA GLY A 36 7.04 24.15 10.50
C GLY A 36 7.16 23.44 9.15
N VAL A 37 6.28 23.79 8.20
CA VAL A 37 6.21 23.16 6.87
C VAL A 37 7.32 23.73 5.98
N ASP A 38 8.24 22.86 5.57
CA ASP A 38 9.27 23.11 4.57
C ASP A 38 8.68 22.89 3.15
N GLU A 39 8.72 23.94 2.33
CA GLU A 39 8.11 23.93 0.99
C GLU A 39 8.85 23.00 0.02
N ASP A 40 10.17 22.85 0.13
CA ASP A 40 10.94 21.94 -0.73
C ASP A 40 10.59 20.48 -0.42
N LEU A 41 10.48 20.15 0.86
CA LEU A 41 10.01 18.83 1.29
C LEU A 41 8.56 18.57 0.88
N LYS A 42 7.68 19.56 0.98
CA LYS A 42 6.29 19.44 0.56
C LYS A 42 6.15 19.15 -0.93
N VAL A 43 6.93 19.82 -1.78
CA VAL A 43 6.98 19.56 -3.22
C VAL A 43 7.48 18.14 -3.49
N TYR A 44 8.57 17.73 -2.83
CA TYR A 44 9.11 16.38 -2.94
C TYR A 44 8.08 15.31 -2.52
N GLU A 45 7.47 15.45 -1.35
CA GLU A 45 6.50 14.50 -0.81
C GLU A 45 5.27 14.37 -1.71
N SER A 46 4.76 15.49 -2.21
CA SER A 46 3.64 15.51 -3.17
C SER A 46 4.02 14.82 -4.48
N LYS A 47 5.18 15.16 -5.05
CA LYS A 47 5.63 14.59 -6.32
C LYS A 47 5.88 13.08 -6.20
N SER A 48 6.54 12.64 -5.14
CA SER A 48 6.76 11.21 -4.85
C SER A 48 5.45 10.44 -4.69
N TYR A 49 4.42 11.05 -4.09
CA TYR A 49 3.11 10.42 -3.99
C TYR A 49 2.45 10.26 -5.37
N TYR A 50 2.29 11.36 -6.10
CA TYR A 50 1.54 11.35 -7.36
C TYR A 50 2.28 10.68 -8.52
N MET A 51 3.61 10.72 -8.55
CA MET A 51 4.42 10.14 -9.62
C MET A 51 4.96 8.74 -9.29
N GLY A 52 4.91 8.31 -8.03
CA GLY A 52 5.43 7.00 -7.59
C GLY A 52 4.35 6.12 -6.98
N VAL A 53 3.82 6.52 -5.82
CA VAL A 53 2.86 5.73 -5.06
C VAL A 53 1.57 5.49 -5.84
N LEU A 54 0.96 6.56 -6.35
CA LEU A 54 -0.33 6.51 -7.03
C LEU A 54 -0.32 5.67 -8.32
N PRO A 55 0.66 5.78 -9.24
CA PRO A 55 0.72 4.88 -10.40
C PRO A 55 0.98 3.43 -9.98
N GLY A 56 1.81 3.19 -8.96
CA GLY A 56 2.01 1.86 -8.40
C GLY A 56 0.72 1.24 -7.84
N PHE A 57 -0.07 2.04 -7.13
CA PHE A 57 -1.39 1.67 -6.61
C PHE A 57 -2.32 1.22 -7.74
N PHE A 58 -2.49 2.06 -8.77
CA PHE A 58 -3.36 1.74 -9.89
C PHE A 58 -2.89 0.51 -10.66
N LEU A 59 -1.58 0.39 -10.89
CA LEU A 59 -1.01 -0.77 -11.57
C LEU A 59 -1.25 -2.06 -10.78
N THR A 60 -1.06 -2.04 -9.46
CA THR A 60 -1.31 -3.17 -8.57
C THR A 60 -2.77 -3.59 -8.59
N LEU A 61 -3.69 -2.63 -8.43
CA LEU A 61 -5.13 -2.93 -8.39
C LEU A 61 -5.65 -3.38 -9.74
N ALA A 62 -5.30 -2.73 -10.84
CA ALA A 62 -5.75 -3.10 -12.16
C ALA A 62 -5.31 -4.53 -12.52
N THR A 63 -4.04 -4.86 -12.30
CA THR A 63 -3.53 -6.20 -12.57
C THR A 63 -4.08 -7.26 -11.60
N GLY A 64 -4.24 -6.92 -10.31
CA GLY A 64 -4.82 -7.81 -9.31
C GLY A 64 -6.30 -8.12 -9.57
N LEU A 65 -7.10 -7.11 -9.92
CA LEU A 65 -8.49 -7.27 -10.31
C LEU A 65 -8.60 -8.06 -11.62
N TYR A 66 -7.76 -7.76 -12.61
CA TYR A 66 -7.73 -8.52 -13.86
C TYR A 66 -7.45 -10.01 -13.62
N ALA A 67 -6.52 -10.34 -12.71
CA ALA A 67 -6.26 -11.72 -12.33
C ALA A 67 -7.47 -12.42 -11.71
N LEU A 68 -8.25 -11.69 -10.89
CA LEU A 68 -9.50 -12.17 -10.31
C LEU A 68 -10.57 -12.45 -11.39
N PHE A 69 -10.73 -11.55 -12.36
CA PHE A 69 -11.70 -11.71 -13.45
C PHE A 69 -11.40 -12.89 -14.39
N LEU A 70 -10.13 -13.26 -14.56
CA LEU A 70 -9.77 -14.39 -15.42
C LEU A 70 -10.18 -15.75 -14.82
N ASN A 71 -10.21 -15.89 -13.50
CA ASN A 71 -10.51 -17.16 -12.83
C ASN A 71 -11.35 -16.96 -11.55
N PRO A 72 -12.57 -16.38 -11.65
CA PRO A 72 -13.36 -16.04 -10.47
C PRO A 72 -13.73 -17.27 -9.64
N LYS A 73 -13.96 -18.42 -10.29
CA LYS A 73 -14.31 -19.69 -9.63
C LYS A 73 -13.19 -20.33 -8.82
N ILE A 74 -11.93 -19.93 -8.99
CA ILE A 74 -10.79 -20.48 -8.22
C ILE A 74 -10.52 -19.61 -6.98
N TYR A 75 -10.86 -18.31 -7.06
CA TYR A 75 -10.59 -17.35 -6.00
C TYR A 75 -11.79 -17.08 -5.08
N LEU A 76 -13.02 -17.31 -5.55
CA LEU A 76 -14.26 -16.97 -4.81
C LEU A 76 -14.99 -18.19 -4.22
N SER A 77 -14.53 -19.40 -4.51
CA SER A 77 -15.07 -20.64 -3.96
C SER A 77 -14.43 -20.94 -2.60
N VAL A 78 -15.26 -21.00 -1.56
CA VAL A 78 -14.84 -21.34 -0.19
C VAL A 78 -14.51 -22.83 -0.06
N ASP A 79 -15.06 -23.67 -0.95
CA ASP A 79 -14.98 -25.14 -0.90
C ASP A 79 -13.64 -25.73 -1.42
N GLU A 80 -12.76 -24.95 -2.04
CA GLU A 80 -11.49 -25.41 -2.63
C GLU A 80 -10.30 -25.34 -1.63
N GLY A 81 -10.58 -25.55 -0.33
CA GLY A 81 -9.56 -25.68 0.73
C GLY A 81 -8.92 -24.36 1.21
N VAL A 82 -7.70 -24.46 1.79
CA VAL A 82 -6.93 -23.35 2.41
C VAL A 82 -6.79 -22.13 1.48
N TRP A 83 -6.86 -22.32 0.17
CA TRP A 83 -6.70 -21.28 -0.85
C TRP A 83 -7.91 -20.33 -0.98
N GLY A 84 -9.13 -20.83 -0.85
CA GLY A 84 -10.35 -20.01 -0.88
C GLY A 84 -10.48 -19.11 0.35
N SER A 85 -10.19 -19.66 1.53
CA SER A 85 -10.26 -18.91 2.80
C SER A 85 -9.16 -17.83 2.91
N THR A 86 -7.92 -18.15 2.50
CA THR A 86 -6.80 -17.19 2.55
C THR A 86 -6.92 -16.06 1.52
N PHE A 87 -7.69 -16.24 0.45
CA PHE A 87 -7.97 -15.20 -0.53
C PHE A 87 -8.81 -14.05 0.05
N HIS A 88 -9.85 -14.37 0.84
CA HIS A 88 -10.67 -13.36 1.51
C HIS A 88 -9.86 -12.53 2.52
N VAL A 89 -8.94 -13.18 3.27
CA VAL A 89 -8.02 -12.49 4.18
C VAL A 89 -7.09 -11.54 3.41
N LYS A 90 -6.53 -12.00 2.27
CA LYS A 90 -5.70 -11.15 1.42
C LYS A 90 -6.47 -9.93 0.89
N LEU A 91 -7.71 -10.10 0.45
CA LEU A 91 -8.55 -8.99 0.00
C LEU A 91 -8.84 -7.99 1.12
N MET A 92 -9.13 -8.48 2.33
CA MET A 92 -9.33 -7.62 3.49
C MET A 92 -8.07 -6.81 3.81
N LEU A 93 -6.88 -7.43 3.75
CA LEU A 93 -5.61 -6.73 3.97
C LEU A 93 -5.33 -5.68 2.88
N VAL A 94 -5.62 -5.99 1.61
CA VAL A 94 -5.52 -5.02 0.52
C VAL A 94 -6.48 -3.86 0.76
N PHE A 95 -7.71 -4.11 1.19
CA PHE A 95 -8.65 -3.06 1.53
C PHE A 95 -8.14 -2.15 2.67
N ILE A 96 -7.58 -2.74 3.73
CA ILE A 96 -6.94 -1.98 4.81
C ILE A 96 -5.79 -1.11 4.28
N LEU A 97 -4.95 -1.64 3.38
CA LEU A 97 -3.88 -0.88 2.74
C LEU A 97 -4.39 0.29 1.91
N ILE A 98 -5.48 0.10 1.15
CA ILE A 98 -6.12 1.18 0.38
C ILE A 98 -6.59 2.28 1.35
N VAL A 99 -7.30 1.91 2.41
CA VAL A 99 -7.79 2.88 3.42
C VAL A 99 -6.61 3.60 4.08
N ALA A 100 -5.54 2.89 4.45
CA ALA A 100 -4.36 3.46 5.06
C ALA A 100 -3.64 4.44 4.13
N ASP A 101 -3.50 4.12 2.84
CA ASP A 101 -2.92 4.99 1.82
C ASP A 101 -3.73 6.27 1.61
N GLN A 102 -5.05 6.14 1.42
CA GLN A 102 -5.93 7.30 1.24
C GLN A 102 -5.95 8.18 2.50
N PHE A 103 -5.99 7.57 3.67
CA PHE A 103 -5.92 8.29 4.95
C PHE A 103 -4.56 8.98 5.12
N PHE A 104 -3.45 8.32 4.79
CA PHE A 104 -2.12 8.92 4.77
C PHE A 104 -2.06 10.14 3.88
N HIS A 105 -2.53 10.01 2.63
CA HIS A 105 -2.53 11.09 1.65
C HIS A 105 -3.32 12.31 2.14
N GLN A 106 -4.52 12.09 2.71
CA GLN A 106 -5.34 13.15 3.28
C GLN A 106 -4.62 13.86 4.45
N ARG A 107 -3.95 13.11 5.33
CA ARG A 107 -3.20 13.66 6.47
C ARG A 107 -1.96 14.42 6.04
N MET A 108 -1.24 13.91 5.04
CA MET A 108 -0.11 14.58 4.41
C MET A 108 -0.55 15.94 3.82
N ARG A 109 -1.63 15.97 3.02
CA ARG A 109 -2.18 17.22 2.46
C ARG A 109 -2.64 18.20 3.54
N ARG A 110 -3.25 17.71 4.63
CA ARG A 110 -3.66 18.56 5.75
C ARG A 110 -2.45 19.19 6.44
N PHE A 111 -1.39 18.41 6.66
CA PHE A 111 -0.13 18.92 7.19
C PHE A 111 0.49 19.97 6.24
N HIS A 112 0.59 19.67 4.95
CA HIS A 112 1.12 20.61 3.95
C HIS A 112 0.39 21.95 3.88
N ASN A 113 -0.92 21.95 4.10
CA ASN A 113 -1.75 23.15 3.97
C ASN A 113 -1.91 23.94 5.28
N LYS A 114 -1.90 23.25 6.43
CA LYS A 114 -2.25 23.84 7.73
C LYS A 114 -1.16 23.71 8.79
N GLY A 115 -0.06 23.03 8.50
CA GLY A 115 0.94 22.64 9.50
C GLY A 115 0.43 21.63 10.54
N ASP A 116 -0.80 21.14 10.41
CA ASP A 116 -1.43 20.24 11.38
C ASP A 116 -1.07 18.79 11.07
N GLY A 117 -0.04 18.30 11.74
CA GLY A 117 0.45 16.93 11.64
C GLY A 117 0.94 16.38 12.98
N LYS A 118 0.86 15.07 13.17
CA LYS A 118 1.43 14.38 14.34
C LYS A 118 2.36 13.27 13.90
N ARG A 119 3.65 13.34 14.24
CA ARG A 119 4.63 12.29 13.92
C ARG A 119 4.14 10.88 14.27
N LYS A 120 3.57 10.73 15.47
CA LYS A 120 3.04 9.43 15.96
C LYS A 120 2.01 8.82 15.00
N LEU A 121 1.17 9.66 14.37
CA LEU A 121 0.18 9.20 13.39
C LEU A 121 0.85 8.60 12.15
N PHE A 122 1.84 9.30 11.58
CA PHE A 122 2.57 8.82 10.40
C PHE A 122 3.37 7.55 10.70
N MET A 123 3.96 7.43 11.89
CA MET A 123 4.63 6.19 12.32
C MET A 123 3.64 5.03 12.54
N ALA A 124 2.44 5.30 13.04
CA ALA A 124 1.40 4.29 13.17
C ALA A 124 0.95 3.77 11.79
N ILE A 125 0.73 4.68 10.84
CA ILE A 125 0.42 4.32 9.44
C ILE A 125 1.56 3.49 8.84
N HIS A 126 2.81 3.91 9.01
CA HIS A 126 3.99 3.15 8.56
C HIS A 126 3.99 1.71 9.10
N GLY A 127 3.72 1.54 10.39
CA GLY A 127 3.63 0.24 11.04
C GLY A 127 2.46 -0.61 10.51
N ILE A 128 1.28 -0.02 10.29
CA ILE A 128 0.12 -0.71 9.73
C ILE A 128 0.41 -1.20 8.31
N VAL A 129 0.98 -0.35 7.45
CA VAL A 129 1.38 -0.72 6.08
C VAL A 129 2.41 -1.84 6.12
N GLY A 130 3.41 -1.73 6.99
CA GLY A 130 4.45 -2.73 7.24
C GLY A 130 3.88 -4.10 7.61
N LEU A 131 3.04 -4.11 8.63
CA LEU A 131 2.42 -5.32 9.13
C LEU A 131 1.52 -5.98 8.09
N CYS A 132 0.68 -5.20 7.41
CA CYS A 132 -0.18 -5.73 6.35
C CYS A 132 0.65 -6.35 5.21
N PHE A 133 1.72 -5.68 4.78
CA PHE A 133 2.60 -6.17 3.73
C PHE A 133 3.29 -7.49 4.12
N ILE A 134 3.81 -7.57 5.35
CA ILE A 134 4.41 -8.79 5.89
C ILE A 134 3.39 -9.94 5.88
N ILE A 135 2.18 -9.72 6.41
CA ILE A 135 1.14 -10.75 6.45
C ILE A 135 0.76 -11.20 5.04
N ILE A 136 0.61 -10.28 4.07
CA ILE A 136 0.32 -10.62 2.68
C ILE A 136 1.41 -11.53 2.07
N VAL A 137 2.69 -11.24 2.33
CA VAL A 137 3.81 -12.06 1.82
C VAL A 137 3.83 -13.43 2.47
N PHE A 138 3.58 -13.52 3.79
CA PHE A 138 3.49 -14.81 4.49
C PHE A 138 2.30 -15.65 3.99
N LEU A 139 1.14 -15.03 3.77
CA LEU A 139 -0.03 -15.71 3.18
C LEU A 139 0.29 -16.28 1.79
N MET A 140 1.15 -15.62 1.01
CA MET A 140 1.61 -16.16 -0.27
C MET A 140 2.57 -17.36 -0.13
N LYS A 141 3.37 -17.43 0.94
CA LYS A 141 4.36 -18.51 1.18
C LYS A 141 3.80 -19.74 1.88
N GLY A 142 2.56 -19.71 2.39
CA GLY A 142 1.92 -20.83 3.09
C GLY A 142 1.85 -22.17 2.34
N ARG A 143 2.30 -22.23 1.08
CA ARG A 143 2.48 -23.45 0.28
C ARG A 143 3.77 -24.24 0.53
N TYR A 144 4.79 -23.67 1.18
CA TYR A 144 6.11 -24.31 1.28
C TYR A 144 6.38 -25.02 2.63
N LEU A 145 5.50 -24.86 3.61
CA LEU A 145 5.67 -25.39 4.98
C LEU A 145 4.54 -26.34 5.42
N ALA A 146 3.70 -26.76 4.48
CA ALA A 146 2.63 -27.74 4.69
C ALA A 146 2.80 -28.91 3.71
#